data_AF-A0A0B5ATS1-F1
#
_entry.id   AF-A0A0B5ATS1-F1
#
_cell.length_a   1.000
_cell.length_b   1.000
_cell.length_c   1.000
_cell.angle_alpha   90.00
_cell.angle_beta   90.00
_cell.angle_gamma   90.00
#
_symmetry.space_group_name_H-M   'P 1'
#
loop_
_entity.id
_entity.type
_entity.pdbx_description
1 polymer ?
#
loop_
_entity_poly.entity_id
_entity_poly.type
_entity_poly.pdbx_seq_one_letter_code
_entity_poly.pdbx_strand_id
1 'polypeptide(L)' 'MSGSPIIQNGKIIGAVSHVLIHQPNEGFALYIEDMLKEQAS' A
#
# COMPACT_ATOMS: atom_id res chain seq x y z
N MET A 1 -4.16 9.76 -2.21
CA MET A 1 -4.51 8.51 -1.49
C MET A 1 -3.27 7.79 -0.97
N SER A 2 -2.16 8.48 -0.69
CA SER A 2 -1.00 7.84 -0.07
C SER A 2 -1.37 7.41 1.36
N GLY A 3 -1.04 6.19 1.73
CA GLY A 3 -1.40 5.59 3.02
C GLY A 3 -2.78 4.93 3.07
N SER A 4 -3.55 4.90 1.97
CA SER A 4 -4.84 4.21 1.96
C SER A 4 -4.67 2.69 2.06
N PRO A 5 -5.37 1.99 2.97
CA PRO A 5 -5.19 0.55 3.18
C PRO A 5 -5.76 -0.26 2.01
N ILE A 6 -5.07 -1.33 1.65
CA ILE A 6 -5.51 -2.32 0.68
C ILE A 6 -6.07 -3.51 1.46
N ILE A 7 -7.34 -3.83 1.20
CA ILE A 7 -8.07 -4.87 1.91
C ILE A 7 -8.36 -6.02 0.95
N GLN A 8 -7.96 -7.23 1.33
CA GLN A 8 -8.35 -8.46 0.65
C GLN A 8 -8.82 -9.48 1.69
N ASN A 9 -9.93 -10.16 1.42
CA ASN A 9 -10.52 -11.16 2.32
C ASN A 9 -10.72 -10.64 3.76
N GLY A 10 -11.09 -9.37 3.91
CA GLY A 10 -11.27 -8.72 5.22
C GLY A 10 -10.00 -8.44 6.00
N LYS A 11 -8.81 -8.59 5.39
CA LYS A 11 -7.50 -8.34 6.01
C LYS A 11 -6.76 -7.23 5.28
N ILE A 12 -5.99 -6.45 6.03
CA ILE A 12 -5.06 -5.45 5.46
C ILE A 12 -3.86 -6.21 4.91
N ILE A 13 -3.53 -5.97 3.64
CA ILE A 13 -2.40 -6.61 2.97
C ILE A 13 -1.32 -5.60 2.56
N GLY A 14 -1.60 -4.29 2.67
CA GLY A 14 -0.68 -3.24 2.30
C GLY A 14 -1.33 -1.87 2.29
N ALA A 15 -0.61 -0.88 1.76
CA ALA A 15 -1.11 0.48 1.58
C ALA A 15 -0.63 1.09 0.26
N VAL A 16 -1.47 1.92 -0.35
CA VAL A 16 -1.14 2.68 -1.57
C VAL A 16 -0.03 3.69 -1.26
N SER A 17 1.01 3.73 -2.07
CA SER A 17 2.09 4.71 -1.92
C SER A 17 1.95 5.85 -2.93
N HIS A 18 1.91 5.53 -4.22
CA HIS A 18 1.92 6.47 -5.33
C HIS A 18 1.05 5.97 -6.48
N VAL A 19 0.56 6.88 -7.33
CA VAL A 19 -0.16 6.54 -8.56
C VAL A 19 0.61 7.04 -9.77
N LEU A 20 0.43 6.40 -10.93
CA LEU A 20 1.06 6.84 -12.17
C LEU A 20 0.35 8.09 -12.71
N ILE A 21 1.11 9.15 -12.99
CA ILE A 21 0.57 10.45 -13.42
C ILE A 21 -0.24 10.34 -14.72
N HIS A 22 0.22 9.52 -15.67
CA HIS A 22 -0.42 9.33 -16.96
C HIS A 22 -1.50 8.22 -16.96
N GLN A 23 -1.61 7.46 -15.86
CA GLN A 23 -2.54 6.34 -15.70
C GLN A 23 -3.02 6.29 -14.23
N PRO A 24 -3.89 7.20 -13.79
CA PRO A 24 -4.21 7.39 -12.37
C PRO A 24 -4.96 6.21 -11.71
N ASN A 25 -5.41 5.24 -12.51
CA ASN A 25 -5.99 3.98 -12.04
C ASN A 25 -4.94 2.93 -11.68
N GLU A 26 -3.67 3.18 -12.02
CA GLU A 26 -2.53 2.31 -11.77
C GLU A 26 -1.58 2.98 -10.80
N GLY A 27 -0.93 2.18 -9.95
CA GLY A 27 -0.06 2.71 -8.91
C GLY A 27 0.72 1.63 -8.19
N PHE A 28 1.47 2.09 -7.19
CA PHE A 28 2.33 1.27 -6.37
C PHE A 28 1.76 1.17 -4.96
N ALA A 29 2.08 0.05 -4.31
CA ALA A 29 1.71 -0.22 -2.93
C ALA A 29 2.90 -0.82 -2.18
N LEU A 30 2.87 -0.67 -0.86
CA LEU A 30 3.76 -1.35 0.07
C LEU A 30 3.03 -2.54 0.68
N TYR A 31 3.71 -3.67 0.81
CA TYR A 31 3.16 -4.82 1.52
C TYR A 31 3.15 -4.58 3.03
N ILE A 32 2.13 -5.11 3.70
CA ILE A 32 1.99 -4.96 5.16
C ILE A 32 3.17 -5.57 5.92
N GLU A 33 3.81 -6.60 5.38
CA GLU A 33 4.99 -7.23 5.98
C GLU A 33 6.20 -6.28 6.04
N ASP A 34 6.44 -5.49 4.99
CA ASP A 34 7.56 -4.57 4.94
C ASP A 34 7.31 -3.37 5.84
N MET A 35 6.06 -2.91 5.91
CA MET A 35 5.64 -1.87 6.86
C MET A 35 5.88 -2.30 8.32
N LEU A 36 5.60 -3.57 8.65
CA LEU A 36 5.82 -4.10 10.00
C LEU A 36 7.30 -4.29 10.33
N LYS A 37 8.13 -4.68 9.35
CA LYS A 37 9.59 -4.78 9.54
C LYS A 37 10.19 -3.41 9.88
N GLU A 38 9.79 -2.36 9.16
CA GLU A 38 10.28 -1.00 9.36
C GLU A 38 9.82 -0.40 10.71
N GLN A 39 8.65 -0.79 11.21
CA GLN A 39 8.17 -0.35 12.53
C GLN A 39 8.92 -1.00 13.70
N ALA A 40 9.55 -2.15 13.46
CA ALA A 40 10.28 -2.90 14.49
C ALA A 40 11.74 -2.46 14.66
N SER A 41 12.22 -1.53 13.82
CA SER A 41 13.54 -0.89 13.89
C SER A 41 13.49 0.48 14.54
#